data_AF-A0A8X7XP14-F1
#
_entry.id   AF-A0A8X7XP14-F1
#
_cell.length_a   1.000
_cell.length_b   1.000
_cell.length_c   1.000
_cell.angle_alpha   90.00
_cell.angle_beta   90.00
_cell.angle_gamma   90.00
#
_symmetry.space_group_name_H-M   'P 1'
#
loop_
_entity.id
_entity.type
_entity.pdbx_description
1 polymer ?
#
loop_
_entity_poly.entity_id
_entity_poly.type
_entity_poly.pdbx_seq_one_letter_code
_entity_poly.pdbx_strand_id
1 'polypeptide(L)'
;MSLANSCALLLLFFLTLSLFITCSTAANTIGVTHTTVAVAADNVPLPKKVATFLPSDISPPTEKYWYSRLPNTPLPKALRYLLQPGHYPSINREFANENVSAAVILRAYRTTYRISNKRDDKKSLNSALPDSTIFYQYDDLHPGKKMKVLFTESGTKVSFLPRQVAESIPFSSDKVPEILKYFKLEVNSKEAQVIREEIGGCEEPNMEGEEKYCATSLESLIDFSVERLGQNVRVLSTEAGKKQEYTVSAAVRMIGDHKAAVCHKMRYPYAVHYCHVIADTEVDEVPLVGADGTKVKAVTVCHLNTSAWSPDHMAFQVLKIKPGPAVCHFLDSDTLVWVPKKDKKMTP
;
A
#
# COMPACT_ATOMS: atom_id res chain seq x y z
N MET A 1 -36.52 -3.95 -44.43
CA MET A 1 -36.46 -4.12 -42.96
C MET A 1 -37.84 -4.53 -42.48
N SER A 2 -37.93 -5.66 -41.78
CA SER A 2 -39.18 -6.35 -41.41
C SER A 2 -40.06 -5.53 -40.45
N LEU A 3 -41.40 -5.67 -40.56
CA LEU A 3 -42.41 -5.10 -39.66
C LEU A 3 -42.12 -5.36 -38.16
N ALA A 4 -41.39 -6.43 -37.84
CA ALA A 4 -41.01 -6.77 -36.47
C ALA A 4 -40.10 -5.72 -35.80
N ASN A 5 -39.27 -4.99 -36.55
CA ASN A 5 -38.42 -3.93 -35.99
C ASN A 5 -39.19 -2.66 -35.64
N SER A 6 -40.35 -2.43 -36.25
CA SER A 6 -41.14 -1.22 -36.00
C SER A 6 -41.91 -1.30 -34.67
N CYS A 7 -42.43 -2.48 -34.32
CA CYS A 7 -43.09 -2.71 -33.02
C CYS A 7 -42.12 -2.62 -31.82
N ALA A 8 -40.89 -3.09 -31.96
CA ALA A 8 -39.90 -3.03 -30.88
C ALA A 8 -39.46 -1.59 -30.57
N LEU A 9 -39.30 -0.75 -31.61
CA LEU A 9 -38.99 0.67 -31.46
C LEU A 9 -40.15 1.48 -30.84
N LEU A 10 -41.40 1.14 -31.17
CA LEU A 10 -42.58 1.75 -30.55
C LEU A 10 -42.69 1.41 -29.06
N LEU A 11 -42.46 0.15 -28.66
CA LEU A 11 -42.46 -0.25 -27.25
C LEU A 11 -41.37 0.45 -26.43
N LEU A 12 -40.16 0.58 -26.99
CA LEU A 12 -39.05 1.33 -26.37
C LEU A 12 -39.37 2.83 -26.23
N PHE A 13 -40.10 3.41 -27.19
CA PHE A 13 -40.52 4.81 -27.13
C PHE A 13 -41.58 5.05 -26.04
N PHE A 14 -42.54 4.15 -25.84
CA PHE A 14 -43.53 4.28 -24.77
C PHE A 14 -42.94 4.04 -23.37
N LEU A 15 -41.98 3.11 -23.23
CA LEU A 15 -41.27 2.87 -21.96
C LEU A 15 -40.42 4.09 -21.55
N THR A 16 -39.70 4.70 -22.48
CA THR A 16 -38.89 5.90 -22.18
C THR A 16 -39.75 7.13 -21.90
N LEU A 17 -40.88 7.29 -22.61
CA LEU A 17 -41.83 8.38 -22.35
C LEU A 17 -42.54 8.24 -20.99
N SER A 18 -42.86 7.02 -20.56
CA SER A 18 -43.45 6.78 -19.24
C SER A 18 -42.48 7.10 -18.09
N LEU A 19 -41.19 6.75 -18.21
CA LEU A 19 -40.16 7.11 -17.23
C LEU A 19 -39.95 8.64 -17.16
N PHE A 20 -39.96 9.32 -18.30
CA PHE A 20 -39.83 10.78 -18.35
C PHE A 20 -41.02 11.49 -17.70
N ILE A 21 -42.25 11.03 -17.93
CA ILE A 21 -43.45 11.61 -17.30
C ILE A 21 -43.41 11.42 -15.78
N THR A 22 -43.02 10.22 -15.28
CA THR A 22 -42.89 9.99 -13.83
C THR A 22 -41.79 10.83 -13.17
N CYS A 23 -40.70 11.12 -13.90
CA CYS A 23 -39.60 11.91 -13.37
C CYS A 23 -39.91 13.42 -13.39
N SER A 24 -40.70 13.90 -14.35
CA SER A 24 -41.11 15.30 -14.43
C SER A 24 -42.25 15.67 -13.46
N THR A 25 -43.14 14.73 -13.11
CA THR A 25 -44.17 14.97 -12.08
C THR A 25 -43.60 15.00 -10.67
N ALA A 26 -42.48 14.31 -10.40
CA ALA A 26 -41.79 14.34 -9.11
C ALA A 26 -40.98 15.63 -8.87
N ALA A 27 -40.62 16.35 -9.94
CA ALA A 27 -39.77 17.55 -9.87
C ALA A 27 -40.54 18.88 -9.86
N ASN A 28 -41.85 18.89 -10.16
CA ASN A 28 -42.65 20.12 -10.32
C ASN A 28 -43.88 20.20 -9.40
N THR A 29 -43.74 19.84 -8.13
CA THR A 29 -44.68 20.28 -7.08
C THR A 29 -43.91 20.56 -5.81
N ILE A 30 -43.67 21.85 -5.52
CA ILE A 30 -43.89 22.51 -4.23
C ILE A 30 -43.87 24.02 -4.52
N GLY A 31 -45.07 24.56 -4.73
CA GLY A 31 -45.38 25.98 -4.71
C GLY A 31 -46.41 26.23 -3.61
N VAL A 32 -45.96 26.89 -2.54
CA VAL A 32 -46.66 27.72 -1.55
C VAL A 32 -48.14 27.41 -1.26
N THR A 33 -48.40 26.83 -0.08
CA THR A 33 -49.61 27.09 0.72
C THR A 33 -49.26 27.20 2.20
N HIS A 34 -49.64 28.32 2.81
CA HIS A 34 -49.49 28.62 4.24
C HIS A 34 -50.41 27.71 5.07
N THR A 35 -49.83 26.80 5.84
CA THR A 35 -50.49 26.19 7.00
C THR A 35 -49.41 25.83 8.02
N THR A 36 -49.57 26.36 9.22
CA THR A 36 -48.67 26.16 10.37
C THR A 36 -48.51 24.69 10.69
N VAL A 37 -47.34 24.13 10.38
CA VAL A 37 -46.91 22.81 10.84
C VAL A 37 -45.58 22.99 11.56
N ALA A 38 -45.57 22.57 12.82
CA ALA A 38 -44.42 22.63 13.70
C ALA A 38 -43.20 21.95 13.05
N VAL A 39 -42.05 22.63 13.12
CA VAL A 39 -40.76 22.11 12.69
C VAL A 39 -40.40 20.93 13.59
N ALA A 40 -40.69 19.71 13.14
CA ALA A 40 -40.01 18.53 13.65
C ALA A 40 -38.60 18.58 13.08
N ALA A 41 -37.63 18.92 13.93
CA ALA A 41 -36.23 18.74 13.64
C ALA A 41 -36.02 17.24 13.36
N ASP A 42 -35.85 16.88 12.10
CA ASP A 42 -35.37 15.56 11.72
C ASP A 42 -34.01 15.38 12.37
N ASN A 43 -34.01 14.55 13.42
CA ASN A 43 -32.84 14.05 14.10
C ASN A 43 -32.05 13.21 13.09
N VAL A 44 -31.18 13.86 12.30
CA VAL A 44 -30.04 13.18 11.69
C VAL A 44 -29.30 12.52 12.85
N PRO A 45 -29.21 11.17 12.93
CA PRO A 45 -28.50 10.55 14.03
C PRO A 45 -27.06 11.04 13.98
N LEU A 46 -26.62 11.74 15.04
CA LEU A 46 -25.21 11.98 15.26
C LEU A 46 -24.48 10.64 15.08
N PRO A 47 -23.30 10.60 14.42
CA PRO A 47 -22.51 9.39 14.36
C PRO A 47 -22.36 8.89 15.80
N LYS A 48 -22.80 7.65 16.04
CA LYS A 48 -22.73 6.99 17.34
C LYS A 48 -21.35 7.29 17.91
N LYS A 49 -21.35 7.91 19.09
CA LYS A 49 -20.18 8.24 19.90
C LYS A 49 -19.13 7.14 19.68
N VAL A 50 -17.94 7.50 19.16
CA VAL A 50 -16.80 6.59 19.05
C VAL A 50 -16.75 5.82 20.37
N ALA A 51 -16.95 4.51 20.29
CA ALA A 51 -17.06 3.68 21.49
C ALA A 51 -15.83 3.97 22.35
N THR A 52 -16.07 4.36 23.60
CA THR A 52 -15.00 4.53 24.57
C THR A 52 -14.62 3.11 24.96
N PHE A 53 -13.73 2.50 24.19
CA PHE A 53 -13.30 1.13 24.40
C PHE A 53 -12.63 1.03 25.77
N LEU A 54 -13.20 0.19 26.64
CA LEU A 54 -12.62 -0.11 27.94
C LEU A 54 -11.34 -0.95 27.72
N PRO A 55 -10.29 -0.74 28.54
CA PRO A 55 -9.01 -1.46 28.42
C PRO A 55 -9.08 -2.99 28.58
N SER A 56 -10.26 -3.57 28.84
CA SER A 56 -10.44 -4.99 29.13
C SER A 56 -10.83 -5.85 27.92
N ASP A 57 -11.25 -5.24 26.80
CA ASP A 57 -11.68 -5.99 25.60
C ASP A 57 -10.57 -6.06 24.52
N ILE A 58 -9.31 -6.06 24.97
CA ILE A 58 -8.13 -6.15 24.11
C ILE A 58 -8.23 -7.47 23.32
N SER A 59 -8.58 -7.36 22.03
CA SER A 59 -8.34 -8.38 20.99
C SER A 59 -7.04 -9.09 21.34
N PRO A 60 -7.01 -10.45 21.38
CA PRO A 60 -5.87 -11.17 21.91
C PRO A 60 -4.57 -10.57 21.37
N PRO A 61 -3.56 -10.32 22.23
CA PRO A 61 -2.40 -9.50 21.89
C PRO A 61 -1.93 -9.93 20.52
N THR A 62 -1.88 -9.01 19.56
CA THR A 62 -1.70 -9.25 18.11
C THR A 62 -0.70 -10.37 17.77
N GLU A 63 0.33 -10.57 18.60
CA GLU A 63 1.24 -11.72 18.61
C GLU A 63 0.59 -13.12 18.75
N LYS A 64 -0.46 -13.31 19.56
CA LYS A 64 -1.22 -14.57 19.64
C LYS A 64 -1.86 -14.93 18.30
N TYR A 65 -2.39 -13.94 17.57
CA TYR A 65 -2.97 -14.20 16.25
C TYR A 65 -1.89 -14.67 15.28
N TRP A 66 -0.70 -14.05 15.32
CA TRP A 66 0.47 -14.49 14.55
C TRP A 66 0.74 -15.99 14.75
N TYR A 67 0.95 -16.43 15.98
CA TYR A 67 1.27 -17.84 16.24
C TYR A 67 0.09 -18.80 15.99
N SER A 68 -1.15 -18.30 16.03
CA SER A 68 -2.32 -19.13 15.68
C SER A 68 -2.41 -19.44 14.18
N ARG A 69 -2.01 -18.49 13.32
CA ARG A 69 -2.02 -18.64 11.85
C ARG A 69 -0.70 -19.20 11.31
N LEU A 70 0.39 -19.00 12.06
CA LEU A 70 1.76 -19.27 11.64
C LEU A 70 2.57 -19.95 12.76
N PRO A 71 2.17 -21.15 13.21
CA PRO A 71 2.74 -21.80 14.40
C PRO A 71 4.25 -22.08 14.28
N ASN A 72 4.76 -22.25 13.06
CA ASN A 72 6.16 -22.59 12.78
C ASN A 72 6.97 -21.42 12.21
N THR A 73 6.48 -20.18 12.36
CA THR A 73 7.14 -19.00 11.80
C THR A 73 7.44 -18.00 12.91
N PRO A 74 8.73 -17.71 13.17
CA PRO A 74 9.09 -16.77 14.22
C PRO A 74 8.62 -15.37 13.86
N LEU A 75 8.18 -14.61 14.86
CA LEU A 75 7.80 -13.22 14.69
C LEU A 75 9.01 -12.36 14.25
N PRO A 76 8.97 -11.72 13.06
CA PRO A 76 10.03 -10.87 12.55
C PRO A 76 10.37 -9.71 13.48
N LYS A 77 11.65 -9.35 13.56
CA LYS A 77 12.10 -8.18 14.33
C LYS A 77 11.43 -6.88 13.85
N ALA A 78 11.22 -6.74 12.53
CA ALA A 78 10.55 -5.60 11.93
C ALA A 78 9.12 -5.39 12.46
N LEU A 79 8.42 -6.46 12.87
CA LEU A 79 7.08 -6.38 13.45
C LEU A 79 7.08 -6.04 14.95
N ARG A 80 8.15 -6.32 15.70
CA ARG A 80 8.12 -6.19 17.18
C ARG A 80 7.77 -4.78 17.66
N TYR A 81 8.25 -3.74 16.99
CA TYR A 81 7.94 -2.36 17.34
C TYR A 81 6.52 -1.94 16.94
N LEU A 82 5.89 -2.67 16.03
CA LEU A 82 4.52 -2.42 15.56
C LEU A 82 3.47 -3.10 16.46
N LEU A 83 3.90 -3.96 17.38
CA LEU A 83 3.02 -4.75 18.25
C LEU A 83 3.01 -4.26 19.70
N GLN A 84 3.63 -3.11 19.99
CA GLN A 84 3.71 -2.61 21.35
C GLN A 84 2.32 -2.24 21.89
N PRO A 85 2.03 -2.54 23.18
CA PRO A 85 0.79 -2.12 23.84
C PRO A 85 0.88 -0.62 24.14
N GLY A 86 0.66 0.20 23.11
CA GLY A 86 0.72 1.67 23.18
C GLY A 86 -0.67 2.30 23.11
N HIS A 87 -0.88 3.35 23.91
CA HIS A 87 -2.13 4.10 24.06
C HIS A 87 -2.75 4.51 22.72
N TYR A 88 -3.94 3.97 22.43
CA TYR A 88 -4.81 4.47 21.37
C TYR A 88 -5.53 5.75 21.86
N PRO A 89 -5.50 6.87 21.12
CA PRO A 89 -4.67 7.24 19.99
C PRO A 89 -3.66 8.33 20.40
N SER A 90 -2.39 8.00 20.64
CA SER A 90 -1.35 9.03 20.49
C SER A 90 -1.16 9.27 18.99
N ILE A 91 -1.85 10.27 18.43
CA ILE A 91 -1.66 10.69 17.03
C ILE A 91 -0.19 11.10 16.88
N ASN A 92 0.62 10.20 16.33
CA ASN A 92 1.98 10.53 15.95
C ASN A 92 1.91 11.19 14.56
N ARG A 93 2.38 12.43 14.43
CA ARG A 93 2.41 13.17 13.15
C ARG A 93 3.70 12.94 12.35
N GLU A 94 4.64 12.15 12.89
CA GLU A 94 5.90 11.80 12.22
C GLU A 94 5.70 11.13 10.85
N PHE A 95 4.53 10.51 10.60
CA PHE A 95 4.24 9.94 9.28
C PHE A 95 4.26 10.97 8.16
N ALA A 96 3.99 12.24 8.46
CA ALA A 96 4.09 13.32 7.49
C ALA A 96 5.52 13.86 7.30
N ASN A 97 6.53 13.37 8.04
CA ASN A 97 7.91 13.84 7.90
C ASN A 97 8.55 13.33 6.60
N GLU A 98 8.91 14.27 5.72
CA GLU A 98 9.42 14.00 4.37
C GLU A 98 10.89 13.55 4.34
N ASN A 99 11.63 13.66 5.44
CA ASN A 99 13.06 13.38 5.44
C ASN A 99 13.43 11.91 5.68
N VAL A 100 12.45 11.01 5.83
CA VAL A 100 12.68 9.72 6.49
C VAL A 100 12.56 8.48 5.61
N SER A 101 11.87 8.52 4.45
CA SER A 101 11.51 7.29 3.71
C SER A 101 11.79 7.32 2.20
N ALA A 102 12.20 6.19 1.61
CA ALA A 102 12.32 5.98 0.17
C ALA A 102 10.98 6.16 -0.56
N ALA A 103 9.86 5.96 0.12
CA ALA A 103 8.53 6.32 -0.38
C ALA A 103 8.43 7.82 -0.73
N VAL A 104 9.15 8.70 -0.02
CA VAL A 104 9.22 10.12 -0.34
C VAL A 104 9.91 10.35 -1.68
N ILE A 105 10.98 9.61 -1.97
CA ILE A 105 11.73 9.74 -3.22
C ILE A 105 10.86 9.28 -4.40
N LEU A 106 10.24 8.11 -4.28
CA LEU A 106 9.26 7.59 -5.23
C LEU A 106 8.10 8.59 -5.44
N ARG A 107 7.61 9.20 -4.36
CA ARG A 107 6.57 10.23 -4.37
C ARG A 107 7.02 11.51 -5.07
N ALA A 108 8.17 12.07 -4.71
CA ALA A 108 8.71 13.28 -5.31
C ALA A 108 8.87 13.09 -6.82
N TYR A 109 9.35 11.91 -7.23
CA TYR A 109 9.39 11.52 -8.62
C TYR A 109 7.98 11.46 -9.25
N ARG A 110 7.02 10.72 -8.68
CA ARG A 110 5.66 10.57 -9.22
C ARG A 110 4.94 11.92 -9.35
N THR A 111 5.06 12.79 -8.35
CA THR A 111 4.49 14.14 -8.37
C THR A 111 5.16 15.00 -9.44
N THR A 112 6.50 14.99 -9.51
CA THR A 112 7.25 15.72 -10.54
C THR A 112 6.87 15.23 -11.93
N TYR A 113 6.76 13.91 -12.11
CA TYR A 113 6.34 13.29 -13.36
C TYR A 113 4.95 13.76 -13.80
N ARG A 114 3.94 13.74 -12.91
CA ARG A 114 2.60 14.23 -13.22
C ARG A 114 2.58 15.72 -13.61
N ILE A 115 3.47 16.53 -13.03
CA ILE A 115 3.59 17.96 -13.36
C ILE A 115 4.35 18.17 -14.67
N SER A 116 5.47 17.47 -14.85
CA SER A 116 6.31 17.50 -16.04
C SER A 116 5.57 17.04 -17.28
N ASN A 117 4.81 15.93 -17.22
CA ASN A 117 3.99 15.47 -18.34
C ASN A 117 2.90 16.47 -18.73
N LYS A 118 2.33 17.20 -17.75
CA LYS A 118 1.38 18.28 -18.05
C LYS A 118 2.04 19.49 -18.73
N ARG A 119 3.36 19.66 -18.59
CA ARG A 119 4.13 20.83 -19.06
C ARG A 119 5.14 20.51 -20.17
N ASP A 120 5.23 19.24 -20.58
CA ASP A 120 6.24 18.68 -21.50
C ASP A 120 7.71 18.99 -21.09
N ASP A 121 7.98 19.06 -19.78
CA ASP A 121 9.31 19.42 -19.22
C ASP A 121 10.08 18.19 -18.71
N LYS A 122 10.86 17.58 -19.62
CA LYS A 122 11.73 16.42 -19.33
C LYS A 122 12.97 16.76 -18.48
N LYS A 123 13.37 18.04 -18.41
CA LYS A 123 14.59 18.45 -17.69
C LYS A 123 14.37 18.39 -16.17
N SER A 124 13.19 18.82 -15.71
CA SER A 124 12.78 18.73 -14.30
C SER A 124 12.69 17.29 -13.78
N LEU A 125 12.33 16.33 -14.65
CA LEU A 125 12.22 14.92 -14.28
C LEU A 125 13.58 14.28 -13.96
N ASN A 126 14.61 14.56 -14.77
CA ASN A 126 15.95 14.02 -14.56
C ASN A 126 16.61 14.56 -13.29
N SER A 127 16.32 15.81 -12.89
CA SER A 127 16.80 16.38 -11.63
C SER A 127 16.12 15.82 -10.37
N ALA A 128 14.97 15.14 -10.52
CA ALA A 128 14.24 14.54 -9.40
C ALA A 128 14.66 13.09 -9.11
N LEU A 129 15.51 12.49 -9.96
CA LEU A 129 16.03 11.15 -9.71
C LEU A 129 17.03 11.19 -8.54
N PRO A 130 16.96 10.23 -7.61
CA PRO A 130 17.85 10.21 -6.46
C PRO A 130 19.31 9.89 -6.84
N ASP A 131 20.26 10.51 -6.14
CA ASP A 131 21.70 10.17 -6.20
C ASP A 131 22.06 8.79 -5.62
N SER A 132 21.06 7.98 -5.30
CA SER A 132 21.16 6.63 -4.74
C SER A 132 20.05 5.79 -5.35
N THR A 133 20.33 4.55 -5.73
CA THR A 133 19.32 3.68 -6.32
C THR A 133 18.81 2.65 -5.32
N ILE A 134 17.56 2.25 -5.49
CA ILE A 134 17.04 0.99 -4.97
C ILE A 134 16.86 -0.03 -6.08
N PHE A 135 16.83 0.38 -7.35
CA PHE A 135 16.61 -0.49 -8.51
C PHE A 135 17.92 -0.94 -9.14
N TYR A 136 17.90 -2.15 -9.70
CA TYR A 136 18.98 -2.72 -10.49
C TYR A 136 18.41 -3.73 -11.52
N GLN A 137 19.21 -4.08 -12.53
CA GLN A 137 18.86 -5.12 -13.52
C GLN A 137 19.26 -6.49 -12.98
N TYR A 138 18.56 -7.56 -13.40
CA TYR A 138 18.70 -8.91 -12.85
C TYR A 138 20.16 -9.39 -12.67
N ASP A 139 20.99 -9.26 -13.70
CA ASP A 139 22.39 -9.74 -13.68
C ASP A 139 23.39 -8.78 -13.02
N ASP A 140 22.94 -7.65 -12.45
CA ASP A 140 23.83 -6.61 -11.94
C ASP A 140 24.42 -6.92 -10.55
N LEU A 141 23.79 -7.83 -9.79
CA LEU A 141 24.28 -8.23 -8.46
C LEU A 141 25.23 -9.43 -8.53
N HIS A 142 26.52 -9.14 -8.45
CA HIS A 142 27.57 -10.14 -8.32
C HIS A 142 28.58 -9.73 -7.24
N PRO A 143 29.35 -10.68 -6.66
CA PRO A 143 30.41 -10.35 -5.71
C PRO A 143 31.35 -9.26 -6.24
N GLY A 144 31.70 -8.30 -5.38
CA GLY A 144 32.52 -7.14 -5.71
C GLY A 144 31.77 -5.97 -6.36
N LYS A 145 30.50 -6.15 -6.78
CA LYS A 145 29.67 -5.04 -7.29
C LYS A 145 29.51 -3.97 -6.22
N LYS A 146 29.78 -2.72 -6.60
CA LYS A 146 29.58 -1.53 -5.77
C LYS A 146 28.34 -0.76 -6.20
N MET A 147 27.64 -0.19 -5.21
CA MET A 147 26.47 0.64 -5.44
C MET A 147 26.18 1.55 -4.26
N LYS A 148 25.65 2.73 -4.55
CA LYS A 148 25.18 3.65 -3.52
C LYS A 148 23.71 3.35 -3.20
N VAL A 149 23.49 2.64 -2.11
CA VAL A 149 22.16 2.21 -1.66
C VAL A 149 21.70 3.11 -0.53
N LEU A 150 20.42 3.43 -0.55
CA LEU A 150 19.72 4.08 0.53
C LEU A 150 18.76 3.06 1.16
N PHE A 151 19.13 2.53 2.32
CA PHE A 151 18.17 1.83 3.18
C PHE A 151 17.43 2.88 3.99
N THR A 152 16.11 2.92 3.87
CA THR A 152 15.26 3.73 4.73
C THR A 152 14.41 2.86 5.64
N GLU A 153 13.75 3.53 6.56
CA GLU A 153 12.57 3.04 7.25
C GLU A 153 11.48 4.11 7.05
N SER A 154 10.20 3.76 7.15
CA SER A 154 9.08 4.73 7.07
C SER A 154 9.18 5.89 8.06
N GLY A 155 10.11 5.84 9.03
CA GLY A 155 10.35 6.89 10.01
C GLY A 155 9.26 7.00 11.08
N THR A 156 8.24 6.14 11.01
CA THR A 156 7.09 6.18 11.90
C THR A 156 7.18 5.09 12.95
N LYS A 157 7.16 5.48 14.22
CA LYS A 157 7.01 4.53 15.33
C LYS A 157 5.55 4.40 15.72
N VAL A 158 4.73 3.97 14.76
CA VAL A 158 3.29 3.72 14.96
C VAL A 158 3.03 2.22 15.06
N SER A 159 2.11 1.81 15.93
CA SER A 159 1.71 0.41 16.10
C SER A 159 0.47 0.06 15.26
N PHE A 160 0.24 -1.23 15.04
CA PHE A 160 -1.05 -1.71 14.54
C PHE A 160 -2.15 -1.35 15.54
N LEU A 161 -3.33 -0.98 15.05
CA LEU A 161 -4.53 -0.95 15.88
C LEU A 161 -5.07 -2.38 16.03
N PRO A 162 -5.82 -2.70 17.10
CA PRO A 162 -6.56 -3.95 17.17
C PRO A 162 -7.54 -3.97 16.00
N ARG A 163 -7.73 -5.12 15.36
CA ARG A 163 -8.58 -5.27 14.16
C ARG A 163 -9.92 -4.53 14.29
N GLN A 164 -10.64 -4.70 15.41
CA GLN A 164 -11.94 -4.06 15.63
C GLN A 164 -11.88 -2.52 15.62
N VAL A 165 -10.79 -1.93 16.13
CA VAL A 165 -10.59 -0.47 16.09
C VAL A 165 -10.20 -0.04 14.68
N ALA A 166 -9.30 -0.77 14.00
CA ALA A 166 -8.93 -0.49 12.63
C ALA A 166 -10.15 -0.50 11.69
N GLU A 167 -11.02 -1.51 11.82
CA GLU A 167 -12.27 -1.66 11.05
C GLU A 167 -13.30 -0.56 11.35
N SER A 168 -13.22 0.09 12.52
CA SER A 168 -14.09 1.22 12.87
C SER A 168 -13.65 2.55 12.24
N ILE A 169 -12.42 2.63 11.72
CA ILE A 169 -11.87 3.82 11.09
C ILE A 169 -12.00 3.64 9.56
N PRO A 170 -12.68 4.55 8.84
CA PRO A 170 -12.73 4.48 7.40
C PRO A 170 -11.33 4.47 6.76
N PHE A 171 -11.16 3.72 5.68
CA PHE A 171 -9.95 3.71 4.86
C PHE A 171 -10.36 3.76 3.40
N SER A 172 -10.78 4.95 2.94
CA SER A 172 -11.15 5.18 1.54
C SER A 172 -11.04 6.67 1.18
N SER A 173 -10.81 6.97 -0.10
CA SER A 173 -10.57 8.34 -0.58
C SER A 173 -11.81 9.24 -0.47
N ASP A 174 -13.01 8.67 -0.57
CA ASP A 174 -14.28 9.37 -0.37
C ASP A 174 -14.57 9.68 1.11
N LYS A 175 -13.89 8.98 2.03
CA LYS A 175 -14.02 9.13 3.49
C LYS A 175 -12.90 9.93 4.16
N VAL A 176 -12.08 10.62 3.38
CA VAL A 176 -10.99 11.45 3.91
C VAL A 176 -11.49 12.46 4.96
N PRO A 177 -12.61 13.19 4.78
CA PRO A 177 -13.10 14.10 5.81
C PRO A 177 -13.38 13.43 7.16
N GLU A 178 -13.99 12.23 7.17
CA GLU A 178 -14.22 11.48 8.41
C GLU A 178 -12.90 11.00 9.05
N ILE A 179 -11.94 10.57 8.24
CA ILE A 179 -10.60 10.14 8.70
C ILE A 179 -9.87 11.31 9.38
N LEU A 180 -9.83 12.48 8.75
CA LEU A 180 -9.16 13.66 9.30
C LEU A 180 -9.84 14.13 10.59
N LYS A 181 -11.17 14.07 10.65
CA LYS A 181 -11.92 14.36 11.88
C LYS A 181 -11.58 13.39 13.00
N TYR A 182 -11.49 12.09 12.72
CA TYR A 182 -11.13 11.07 13.71
C TYR A 182 -9.75 11.33 14.31
N PHE A 183 -8.75 11.62 13.47
CA PHE A 183 -7.38 11.92 13.90
C PHE A 183 -7.14 13.39 14.29
N LYS A 184 -8.19 14.23 14.34
CA LYS A 184 -8.08 15.66 14.68
C LYS A 184 -7.01 16.39 13.85
N LEU A 185 -7.04 16.14 12.54
CA LEU A 185 -6.12 16.72 11.55
C LEU A 185 -6.81 17.81 10.74
N GLU A 186 -6.06 18.87 10.44
CA GLU A 186 -6.54 19.97 9.60
C GLU A 186 -6.60 19.56 8.13
N VAL A 187 -7.64 19.98 7.41
CA VAL A 187 -7.90 19.57 6.01
C VAL A 187 -6.75 19.92 5.07
N ASN A 188 -6.09 21.06 5.30
CA ASN A 188 -5.01 21.58 4.45
C ASN A 188 -3.61 21.31 5.04
N SER A 189 -3.50 20.38 6.00
CA SER A 189 -2.21 19.98 6.58
C SER A 189 -1.40 19.05 5.67
N LYS A 190 -0.11 18.93 5.96
CA LYS A 190 0.77 17.95 5.29
C LYS A 190 0.31 16.52 5.57
N GLU A 191 -0.13 16.26 6.79
CA GLU A 191 -0.71 14.99 7.25
C GLU A 191 -1.92 14.61 6.39
N ALA A 192 -2.83 15.55 6.15
CA ALA A 192 -4.00 15.32 5.31
C ALA A 192 -3.63 15.05 3.85
N GLN A 193 -2.59 15.71 3.33
CA GLN A 193 -2.09 15.41 1.99
C GLN A 193 -1.52 14.00 1.90
N VAL A 194 -0.68 13.59 2.86
CA VAL A 194 -0.10 12.24 2.90
C VAL A 194 -1.20 11.18 3.00
N ILE A 195 -2.18 11.35 3.88
CA ILE A 195 -3.32 10.42 4.00
C ILE A 195 -4.05 10.22 2.66
N ARG A 196 -4.36 11.31 1.94
CA ARG A 196 -5.04 11.23 0.64
C ARG A 196 -4.23 10.46 -0.39
N GLU A 197 -2.92 10.67 -0.43
CA GLU A 197 -2.04 10.06 -1.40
C GLU A 197 -1.82 8.57 -1.11
N GLU A 198 -1.62 8.21 0.16
CA GLU A 198 -1.45 6.83 0.60
C GLU A 198 -2.71 6.01 0.32
N ILE A 199 -3.89 6.54 0.66
CA ILE A 199 -5.17 5.90 0.31
C ILE A 199 -5.36 5.84 -1.21
N GLY A 200 -5.07 6.92 -1.92
CA GLY A 200 -5.20 6.96 -3.37
C GLY A 200 -4.33 5.91 -4.07
N GLY A 201 -3.08 5.70 -3.62
CA GLY A 201 -2.20 4.66 -4.13
C GLY A 201 -2.72 3.25 -3.84
N CYS A 202 -3.37 3.06 -2.69
CA CYS A 202 -4.05 1.82 -2.37
C CYS A 202 -5.18 1.49 -3.35
N GLU A 203 -5.98 2.50 -3.69
CA GLU A 203 -7.17 2.39 -4.54
C GLU A 203 -6.86 2.49 -6.05
N GLU A 204 -5.61 2.68 -6.45
CA GLU A 204 -5.22 2.58 -7.87
C GLU A 204 -5.68 1.21 -8.43
N PRO A 205 -6.00 1.07 -9.73
CA PRO A 205 -6.27 -0.25 -10.31
C PRO A 205 -5.06 -1.19 -10.17
N ASN A 206 -5.31 -2.49 -10.11
CA ASN A 206 -4.24 -3.48 -10.16
C ASN A 206 -3.64 -3.55 -11.56
N MET A 207 -2.34 -3.84 -11.63
CA MET A 207 -1.71 -4.26 -12.88
C MET A 207 -2.18 -5.67 -13.26
N GLU A 208 -2.05 -6.03 -14.54
CA GLU A 208 -2.30 -7.41 -14.98
C GLU A 208 -1.36 -8.37 -14.21
N GLY A 209 -1.93 -9.40 -13.60
CA GLY A 209 -1.19 -10.36 -12.77
C GLY A 209 -0.80 -9.85 -11.38
N GLU A 210 -1.26 -8.66 -10.96
CA GLU A 210 -1.11 -8.15 -9.60
C GLU A 210 -2.39 -8.35 -8.77
N GLU A 211 -2.20 -8.82 -7.54
CA GLU A 211 -3.18 -8.72 -6.48
C GLU A 211 -2.63 -7.83 -5.38
N LYS A 212 -3.37 -6.79 -4.97
CA LYS A 212 -2.96 -5.88 -3.90
C LYS A 212 -4.05 -5.66 -2.86
N TYR A 213 -3.62 -5.23 -1.68
CA TYR A 213 -4.48 -4.99 -0.53
C TYR A 213 -3.77 -4.08 0.48
N CYS A 214 -4.47 -3.09 1.05
CA CYS A 214 -3.93 -2.34 2.18
C CYS A 214 -4.42 -2.91 3.50
N ALA A 215 -3.51 -3.56 4.21
CA ALA A 215 -3.76 -4.15 5.50
C ALA A 215 -3.72 -3.09 6.61
N THR A 216 -4.88 -2.80 7.19
CA THR A 216 -5.05 -1.85 8.30
C THR A 216 -4.86 -2.48 9.68
N SER A 217 -4.60 -3.78 9.76
CA SER A 217 -4.34 -4.50 11.01
C SER A 217 -3.26 -5.58 10.80
N LEU A 218 -2.65 -6.09 11.87
CA LEU A 218 -1.72 -7.20 11.74
C LEU A 218 -2.45 -8.42 11.17
N GLU A 219 -3.66 -8.67 11.67
CA GLU A 219 -4.42 -9.84 11.32
C GLU A 219 -4.81 -9.81 9.83
N SER A 220 -5.19 -8.66 9.26
CA SER A 220 -5.47 -8.54 7.82
C SER A 220 -4.22 -8.64 6.96
N LEU A 221 -3.05 -8.22 7.46
CA LEU A 221 -1.75 -8.44 6.81
C LEU A 221 -1.42 -9.93 6.71
N ILE A 222 -1.60 -10.66 7.81
CA ILE A 222 -1.39 -12.11 7.88
C ILE A 222 -2.37 -12.81 6.95
N ASP A 223 -3.66 -12.47 7.01
CA ASP A 223 -4.70 -13.14 6.22
C ASP A 223 -4.45 -12.98 4.72
N PHE A 224 -4.13 -11.77 4.26
CA PHE A 224 -3.77 -11.53 2.86
C PHE A 224 -2.61 -12.43 2.38
N SER A 225 -1.56 -12.51 3.20
CA SER A 225 -0.33 -13.26 2.87
C SER A 225 -0.57 -14.77 2.90
N VAL A 226 -1.27 -15.26 3.91
CA VAL A 226 -1.56 -16.69 4.11
C VAL A 226 -2.56 -17.21 3.07
N GLU A 227 -3.56 -16.42 2.69
CA GLU A 227 -4.52 -16.78 1.65
C GLU A 227 -3.82 -17.07 0.31
N ARG A 228 -2.78 -16.30 -0.01
CA ARG A 228 -2.07 -16.39 -1.30
C ARG A 228 -0.91 -17.38 -1.31
N LEU A 229 -0.25 -17.57 -0.16
CA LEU A 229 0.98 -18.36 -0.05
C LEU A 229 0.85 -19.64 0.77
N GLY A 230 -0.25 -19.80 1.51
CA GLY A 230 -0.41 -20.83 2.53
C GLY A 230 0.21 -20.44 3.88
N GLN A 231 0.11 -21.35 4.85
CA GLN A 231 0.59 -21.13 6.23
C GLN A 231 2.06 -21.49 6.42
N ASN A 232 2.63 -22.33 5.53
CA ASN A 232 4.03 -22.75 5.61
C ASN A 232 4.94 -21.72 4.93
N VAL A 233 5.11 -20.57 5.57
CA VAL A 233 5.82 -19.41 5.01
C VAL A 233 7.00 -19.00 5.88
N ARG A 234 7.99 -18.36 5.27
CA ARG A 234 9.07 -17.61 5.92
C ARG A 234 8.82 -16.13 5.69
N VAL A 235 9.12 -15.32 6.69
CA VAL A 235 8.99 -13.86 6.62
C VAL A 235 10.35 -13.22 6.75
N LEU A 236 10.69 -12.35 5.81
CA LEU A 236 11.97 -11.67 5.70
C LEU A 236 11.76 -10.16 5.76
N SER A 237 12.80 -9.46 6.20
CA SER A 237 12.91 -8.01 6.15
C SER A 237 14.38 -7.65 6.01
N THR A 238 14.68 -6.54 5.37
CA THR A 238 16.06 -6.02 5.30
C THR A 238 16.55 -5.61 6.68
N GLU A 239 17.80 -5.92 7.01
CA GLU A 239 18.44 -5.39 8.21
C GLU A 239 18.65 -3.87 8.09
N ALA A 240 18.60 -3.15 9.22
CA ALA A 240 18.77 -1.70 9.22
C ALA A 240 20.14 -1.30 8.63
N GLY A 241 20.11 -0.34 7.71
CA GLY A 241 21.29 0.24 7.07
C GLY A 241 21.17 1.75 6.98
N LYS A 242 22.14 2.40 6.33
CA LYS A 242 22.13 3.84 6.06
C LYS A 242 22.49 4.13 4.60
N LYS A 243 22.29 5.38 4.17
CA LYS A 243 22.73 5.86 2.86
C LYS A 243 24.26 5.85 2.76
N GLN A 244 24.81 4.95 1.94
CA GLN A 244 26.25 4.93 1.65
C GLN A 244 26.56 4.03 0.44
N GLU A 245 27.83 4.00 0.03
CA GLU A 245 28.32 2.96 -0.89
C GLU A 245 28.37 1.62 -0.15
N TYR A 246 27.84 0.58 -0.80
CA TYR A 246 27.92 -0.81 -0.37
C TYR A 246 28.58 -1.64 -1.46
N THR A 247 29.28 -2.69 -1.03
CA THR A 247 29.84 -3.73 -1.88
C THR A 247 29.14 -5.05 -1.63
N VAL A 248 28.75 -5.76 -2.68
CA VAL A 248 28.25 -7.15 -2.58
C VAL A 248 29.41 -8.05 -2.17
N SER A 249 29.30 -8.64 -0.98
CA SER A 249 30.41 -9.33 -0.31
C SER A 249 30.49 -10.82 -0.61
N ALA A 250 29.40 -11.43 -1.06
CA ALA A 250 29.32 -12.84 -1.44
C ALA A 250 28.19 -13.06 -2.45
N ALA A 251 28.07 -14.30 -2.94
CA ALA A 251 27.02 -14.67 -3.89
C ALA A 251 25.63 -14.38 -3.31
N VAL A 252 24.74 -13.90 -4.19
CA VAL A 252 23.32 -13.68 -3.89
C VAL A 252 22.65 -15.03 -3.66
N ARG A 253 21.71 -15.08 -2.72
CA ARG A 253 20.98 -16.31 -2.40
C ARG A 253 19.49 -16.12 -2.59
N MET A 254 18.95 -16.77 -3.61
CA MET A 254 17.52 -16.92 -3.83
C MET A 254 16.85 -17.64 -2.66
N ILE A 255 15.68 -17.16 -2.25
CA ILE A 255 14.86 -17.70 -1.18
C ILE A 255 13.49 -18.08 -1.73
N GLY A 256 13.11 -19.34 -1.50
CA GLY A 256 11.79 -19.84 -1.90
C GLY A 256 11.75 -20.21 -3.38
N ASP A 257 10.63 -19.88 -4.02
CA ASP A 257 10.39 -20.00 -5.46
C ASP A 257 9.95 -18.63 -5.99
N HIS A 258 9.57 -18.51 -7.27
CA HIS A 258 9.14 -17.26 -7.92
C HIS A 258 7.74 -16.77 -7.48
N LYS A 259 7.45 -16.83 -6.17
CA LYS A 259 6.18 -16.42 -5.57
C LYS A 259 6.39 -15.81 -4.20
N ALA A 260 6.00 -14.55 -4.04
CA ALA A 260 6.09 -13.84 -2.78
C ALA A 260 4.95 -12.84 -2.60
N ALA A 261 4.58 -12.57 -1.34
CA ALA A 261 3.76 -11.42 -0.96
C ALA A 261 4.65 -10.40 -0.28
N VAL A 262 4.66 -9.17 -0.81
CA VAL A 262 5.47 -8.06 -0.29
C VAL A 262 4.53 -7.04 0.33
N CYS A 263 4.78 -6.69 1.58
CA CYS A 263 3.98 -5.72 2.33
C CYS A 263 4.86 -4.54 2.73
N HIS A 264 4.67 -3.42 2.06
CA HIS A 264 5.36 -2.16 2.32
C HIS A 264 4.60 -1.35 3.37
N LYS A 265 5.30 -0.90 4.42
CA LYS A 265 4.68 -0.05 5.43
C LYS A 265 4.35 1.32 4.85
N MET A 266 3.10 1.74 5.03
CA MET A 266 2.57 3.01 4.53
C MET A 266 2.77 4.15 5.52
N ARG A 267 2.74 5.39 5.02
CA ARG A 267 2.85 6.59 5.87
C ARG A 267 1.48 7.00 6.40
N TYR A 268 1.00 6.30 7.41
CA TYR A 268 -0.34 6.49 7.96
C TYR A 268 -0.31 6.75 9.48
N PRO A 269 -1.35 7.38 10.09
CA PRO A 269 -1.38 7.65 11.54
C PRO A 269 -1.23 6.42 12.46
N TYR A 270 -1.47 5.22 11.94
CA TYR A 270 -1.21 3.95 12.57
C TYR A 270 -0.58 2.99 11.55
N ALA A 271 -0.11 1.81 11.98
CA ALA A 271 0.54 0.88 11.07
C ALA A 271 -0.46 0.32 10.03
N VAL A 272 -0.26 0.70 8.77
CA VAL A 272 -0.94 0.16 7.59
C VAL A 272 0.14 -0.34 6.64
N HIS A 273 -0.11 -1.44 5.94
CA HIS A 273 0.81 -1.95 4.93
C HIS A 273 0.12 -2.08 3.58
N TYR A 274 0.73 -1.54 2.54
CA TYR A 274 0.41 -1.84 1.14
C TYR A 274 1.02 -3.20 0.81
N CYS A 275 0.18 -4.21 0.69
CA CYS A 275 0.58 -5.55 0.34
C CYS A 275 0.26 -5.83 -1.13
N HIS A 276 1.15 -6.54 -1.82
CA HIS A 276 0.89 -7.05 -3.14
C HIS A 276 1.56 -8.39 -3.41
N VAL A 277 1.01 -9.12 -4.38
CA VAL A 277 1.60 -10.30 -5.02
C VAL A 277 1.62 -10.02 -6.51
N ILE A 278 2.80 -10.14 -7.10
CA ILE A 278 3.01 -10.02 -8.54
C ILE A 278 3.54 -11.37 -9.03
N ALA A 279 3.00 -11.88 -10.14
CA ALA A 279 3.50 -13.10 -10.77
C ALA A 279 5.01 -13.03 -11.07
N ASP A 280 5.68 -14.18 -11.07
CA ASP A 280 7.11 -14.31 -11.39
C ASP A 280 8.00 -13.36 -10.56
N THR A 281 7.78 -13.34 -9.25
CA THR A 281 8.58 -12.53 -8.31
C THR A 281 9.59 -13.40 -7.58
N GLU A 282 10.87 -13.15 -7.85
CA GLU A 282 12.00 -13.77 -7.16
C GLU A 282 12.41 -12.95 -5.92
N VAL A 283 12.87 -13.62 -4.87
CA VAL A 283 13.31 -12.99 -3.62
C VAL A 283 14.71 -13.46 -3.29
N ASP A 284 15.60 -12.51 -3.00
CA ASP A 284 16.99 -12.81 -2.69
C ASP A 284 17.45 -12.20 -1.36
N GLU A 285 18.36 -12.90 -0.69
CA GLU A 285 19.20 -12.32 0.36
C GLU A 285 20.55 -11.90 -0.24
N VAL A 286 20.87 -10.62 -0.12
CA VAL A 286 22.09 -10.00 -0.67
C VAL A 286 23.00 -9.57 0.48
N PRO A 287 24.18 -10.20 0.65
CA PRO A 287 25.12 -9.84 1.70
C PRO A 287 25.96 -8.62 1.29
N LEU A 288 25.73 -7.49 1.95
CA LEU A 288 26.39 -6.21 1.66
C LEU A 288 27.37 -5.79 2.76
N VAL A 289 28.44 -5.10 2.37
CA VAL A 289 29.37 -4.42 3.27
C VAL A 289 29.45 -2.94 2.86
N GLY A 290 29.08 -2.05 3.78
CA GLY A 290 29.16 -0.61 3.61
C GLY A 290 30.60 -0.11 3.62
N ALA A 291 30.83 1.07 3.04
CA ALA A 291 32.14 1.72 3.06
C ALA A 291 32.67 1.97 4.48
N ASP A 292 31.78 2.05 5.47
CA ASP A 292 32.10 2.17 6.90
C ASP A 292 32.34 0.82 7.61
N GLY A 293 32.30 -0.29 6.88
CA GLY A 293 32.42 -1.65 7.41
C GLY A 293 31.12 -2.26 7.93
N THR A 294 29.99 -1.54 7.91
CA THR A 294 28.69 -2.07 8.33
C THR A 294 28.27 -3.23 7.44
N LYS A 295 27.94 -4.38 8.03
CA LYS A 295 27.40 -5.53 7.30
C LYS A 295 25.89 -5.47 7.32
N VAL A 296 25.27 -5.56 6.15
CA VAL A 296 23.81 -5.55 5.99
C VAL A 296 23.42 -6.77 5.17
N LYS A 297 22.51 -7.58 5.70
CA LYS A 297 21.82 -8.59 4.89
C LYS A 297 20.55 -7.96 4.32
N ALA A 298 20.65 -7.52 3.08
CA ALA A 298 19.53 -6.91 2.39
C ALA A 298 18.62 -7.99 1.80
N VAL A 299 17.32 -7.70 1.76
CA VAL A 299 16.35 -8.48 1.00
C VAL A 299 16.01 -7.70 -0.26
N THR A 300 16.04 -8.36 -1.40
CA THR A 300 15.63 -7.79 -2.68
C THR A 300 14.52 -8.63 -3.29
N VAL A 301 13.72 -7.99 -4.13
CA VAL A 301 12.77 -8.68 -5.01
C VAL A 301 13.13 -8.37 -6.45
N CYS A 302 12.94 -9.35 -7.34
CA CYS A 302 13.03 -9.20 -8.78
C CYS A 302 11.68 -9.58 -9.39
N HIS A 303 11.04 -8.64 -10.07
CA HIS A 303 9.87 -8.92 -10.90
C HIS A 303 10.37 -9.31 -12.28
N LEU A 304 10.29 -10.60 -12.63
CA LEU A 304 10.94 -11.15 -13.82
C LEU A 304 10.26 -10.75 -15.13
N ASN A 305 8.98 -10.38 -15.06
CA ASN A 305 8.22 -9.84 -16.19
C ASN A 305 7.55 -8.52 -15.78
N THR A 306 7.98 -7.43 -16.42
CA THR A 306 7.44 -6.09 -16.15
C THR A 306 6.62 -5.53 -17.31
N SER A 307 6.21 -6.36 -18.28
CA SER A 307 5.47 -5.89 -19.47
C SER A 307 4.18 -5.15 -19.14
N ALA A 308 3.49 -5.54 -18.07
CA ALA A 308 2.24 -4.92 -17.62
C ALA A 308 2.44 -3.63 -16.80
N TRP A 309 3.69 -3.30 -16.44
CA TRP A 309 3.97 -2.12 -15.63
C TRP A 309 3.79 -0.86 -16.47
N SER A 310 3.35 0.22 -15.81
CA SER A 310 3.28 1.52 -16.47
C SER A 310 4.66 1.90 -17.03
N PRO A 311 4.78 2.31 -18.31
CA PRO A 311 6.05 2.79 -18.88
C PRO A 311 6.63 4.00 -18.14
N ASP A 312 5.80 4.66 -17.34
CA ASP A 312 6.13 5.82 -16.52
C ASP A 312 6.68 5.43 -15.15
N HIS A 313 6.79 4.13 -14.84
CA HIS A 313 7.29 3.66 -13.56
C HIS A 313 8.75 4.12 -13.36
N MET A 314 9.08 4.60 -12.16
CA MET A 314 10.38 5.22 -11.85
C MET A 314 11.56 4.29 -12.18
N ALA A 315 11.39 2.99 -11.99
CA ALA A 315 12.41 1.99 -12.30
C ALA A 315 12.90 2.07 -13.76
N PHE A 316 11.99 2.30 -14.71
CA PHE A 316 12.34 2.38 -16.14
C PHE A 316 13.19 3.60 -16.47
N GLN A 317 12.99 4.72 -15.76
CA GLN A 317 13.84 5.90 -15.91
C GLN A 317 15.19 5.73 -15.22
N VAL A 318 15.22 5.16 -14.01
CA VAL A 318 16.45 4.92 -13.25
C VAL A 318 17.36 3.93 -14.00
N LEU A 319 16.79 2.82 -14.49
CA LEU A 319 17.51 1.77 -15.19
C LEU A 319 17.70 2.05 -16.69
N LYS A 320 17.00 3.05 -17.23
CA LYS A 320 16.99 3.40 -18.66
C LYS A 320 16.58 2.24 -19.56
N ILE A 321 15.57 1.49 -19.13
CA ILE A 321 14.97 0.36 -19.88
C ILE A 321 13.46 0.60 -20.06
N LYS A 322 12.80 -0.19 -20.91
CA LYS A 322 11.35 -0.16 -21.12
C LYS A 322 10.67 -1.32 -20.38
N PRO A 323 9.33 -1.32 -20.20
CA PRO A 323 8.60 -2.48 -19.73
C PRO A 323 8.94 -3.77 -20.47
N GLY A 324 9.08 -4.87 -19.74
CA GLY A 324 9.34 -6.21 -20.27
C GLY A 324 10.43 -6.95 -19.49
N PRO A 325 11.70 -6.52 -19.56
CA PRO A 325 12.79 -7.12 -18.81
C PRO A 325 12.57 -7.09 -17.30
N ALA A 326 13.30 -7.96 -16.59
CA ALA A 326 13.24 -8.02 -15.15
C ALA A 326 13.69 -6.71 -14.50
N VAL A 327 12.93 -6.26 -13.49
CA VAL A 327 13.29 -5.13 -12.63
C VAL A 327 13.43 -5.65 -11.22
N CYS A 328 14.61 -5.41 -10.64
CA CYS A 328 14.88 -5.77 -9.26
C CYS A 328 15.00 -4.53 -8.38
N HIS A 329 14.69 -4.68 -7.09
CA HIS A 329 14.95 -3.63 -6.12
C HIS A 329 15.22 -4.11 -4.70
N PHE A 330 15.98 -3.29 -3.98
CA PHE A 330 16.15 -3.39 -2.53
C PHE A 330 14.87 -3.02 -1.80
N LEU A 331 14.64 -3.70 -0.68
CA LEU A 331 13.51 -3.44 0.19
C LEU A 331 13.95 -2.70 1.44
N ASP A 332 13.09 -1.81 1.90
CA ASP A 332 13.27 -1.10 3.16
C ASP A 332 13.19 -2.03 4.37
N SER A 333 13.75 -1.59 5.50
CA SER A 333 13.84 -2.41 6.72
C SER A 333 12.50 -2.72 7.38
N ASP A 334 11.46 -1.97 7.04
CA ASP A 334 10.07 -2.15 7.50
C ASP A 334 9.15 -2.72 6.41
N THR A 335 9.71 -3.15 5.28
CA THR A 335 9.00 -4.01 4.33
C THR A 335 9.07 -5.47 4.78
N LEU A 336 7.93 -6.16 4.74
CA LEU A 336 7.82 -7.58 5.06
C LEU A 336 7.65 -8.38 3.79
N VAL A 337 8.52 -9.37 3.57
CA VAL A 337 8.41 -10.30 2.44
C VAL A 337 8.04 -11.68 2.95
N TRP A 338 6.95 -12.21 2.43
CA TRP A 338 6.46 -13.54 2.72
C TRP A 338 6.77 -14.46 1.55
N VAL A 339 7.45 -15.55 1.84
CA VAL A 339 7.80 -16.58 0.85
C VAL A 339 7.36 -17.95 1.34
N PRO A 340 6.76 -18.80 0.49
CA PRO A 340 6.51 -20.19 0.84
C PRO A 340 7.82 -20.90 1.22
N LYS A 341 7.79 -21.74 2.27
CA LYS A 341 8.89 -22.65 2.57
C LYS A 341 8.78 -23.86 1.66
N LYS A 342 9.90 -24.28 1.07
CA LYS A 342 9.95 -25.58 0.38
C LYS A 342 9.72 -26.68 1.41
N ASP A 343 8.72 -27.53 1.17
CA ASP A 343 8.55 -28.74 1.93
C ASP A 343 9.75 -29.66 1.65
N LYS A 344 10.55 -29.95 2.68
CA LYS A 344 11.70 -30.87 2.56
C LYS A 344 11.33 -32.30 2.14
N LYS A 345 10.04 -32.59 1.92
CA LYS A 345 9.47 -33.94 1.72
C LYS A 345 9.06 -34.28 0.28
N MET A 346 9.40 -33.46 -0.71
CA MET A 346 9.22 -33.85 -2.11
C MET A 346 10.51 -33.60 -2.90
N THR A 347 11.52 -34.43 -2.62
CA THR A 347 12.54 -34.75 -3.63
C THR A 347 12.05 -36.02 -4.31
N PRO A 348 11.94 -36.08 -5.65
CA PRO A 348 11.52 -37.28 -6.36
C PRO A 348 12.39 -38.50 -6.05
#